data_AF-A0A2E7SBB3-F1
#
_entry.id   AF-A0A2E7SBB3-F1
#
_cell.length_a   1.000
_cell.length_b   1.000
_cell.length_c   1.000
_cell.angle_alpha   90.00
_cell.angle_beta   90.00
_cell.angle_gamma   90.00
#
_symmetry.space_group_name_H-M   'P 1'
#
loop_
_entity.id
_entity.type
_entity.pdbx_description
1 polymer ?
#
loop_
_entity_poly.entity_id
_entity_poly.type
_entity_poly.pdbx_seq_one_letter_code
_entity_poly.pdbx_strand_id
1 'polypeptide(L)'
;MAHYAHVNSENIVTFVTALSNDIAVVDGVDDEPKSIAFLESLNIVEGGTWVRSSYNNNIRGRHAQEGDVYDSSLDIFKMPDDIKPFPSWVMNETTGYWEAPVAETPGYTWNEDAGEWQQPPQPEDFPSFTWQTHWQDGVKRPNGCWSPPVAYPGTWEYEDGDNDGKTRIYTGTTYAWDEASTSWVEEE
;
A
#
# COMPACT_ATOMS: atom_id res chain seq x y z
N MET A 1 -6.25 15.17 -12.69
CA MET A 1 -4.83 15.57 -12.79
C MET A 1 -4.10 14.40 -13.43
N ALA A 2 -3.26 14.66 -14.44
CA ALA A 2 -2.46 13.63 -15.09
C ALA A 2 -1.08 13.58 -14.42
N HIS A 3 -0.44 12.41 -14.34
CA HIS A 3 0.88 12.28 -13.75
C HIS A 3 1.90 11.95 -14.84
N TYR A 4 3.13 12.42 -14.66
CA TYR A 4 4.24 12.24 -15.60
C TYR A 4 5.53 11.98 -14.84
N ALA A 5 6.33 11.06 -15.37
CA ALA A 5 7.64 10.70 -14.87
C ALA A 5 8.69 11.12 -15.89
N HIS A 6 9.74 11.79 -15.42
CA HIS A 6 10.94 12.01 -16.20
C HIS A 6 11.85 10.80 -16.08
N VAL A 7 12.27 10.26 -17.22
CA VAL A 7 13.09 9.06 -17.35
C VAL A 7 14.42 9.42 -18.00
N ASN A 8 15.54 9.09 -17.35
CA ASN A 8 16.87 9.39 -17.88
C ASN A 8 17.33 8.38 -18.96
N SER A 9 18.54 8.54 -19.48
CA SER A 9 19.11 7.65 -20.51
C SER A 9 19.34 6.20 -20.07
N GLU A 10 19.33 5.92 -18.77
CA GLU A 10 19.44 4.59 -18.19
C GLU A 10 18.08 3.97 -17.87
N ASN A 11 17.00 4.60 -18.34
CA ASN A 11 15.62 4.26 -18.06
C ASN A 11 15.20 4.39 -16.59
N ILE A 12 15.91 5.20 -15.80
CA ILE A 12 15.58 5.44 -14.39
C ILE A 12 14.68 6.68 -14.28
N VAL A 13 13.60 6.57 -13.52
CA VAL A 13 12.74 7.68 -13.15
C VAL A 13 13.50 8.59 -12.20
N THR A 14 13.71 9.85 -12.58
CA THR A 14 14.45 10.82 -11.77
C THR A 14 13.56 11.88 -11.15
N PHE A 15 12.32 12.02 -11.61
CA PHE A 15 11.38 13.02 -11.13
C PHE A 15 9.95 12.65 -11.53
N VAL A 16 8.99 12.91 -10.65
CA VAL A 16 7.56 12.66 -10.91
C VAL A 16 6.77 13.92 -10.59
N THR A 17 5.90 14.31 -11.50
CA THR A 17 5.05 15.50 -11.32
C THR A 17 3.63 15.26 -11.80
N ALA A 18 2.71 16.03 -11.23
CA ALA A 18 1.32 16.06 -11.65
C ALA A 18 1.06 17.32 -12.48
N LEU A 19 0.26 17.17 -13.52
CA LEU A 19 -0.13 18.22 -14.43
C LEU A 19 -1.66 18.44 -14.36
N SER A 20 -2.06 19.70 -14.20
CA SER A 20 -3.49 20.07 -14.18
C SER A 20 -4.19 19.61 -15.46
N ASN A 21 -5.46 19.24 -15.34
CA ASN A 21 -6.29 18.86 -16.48
C ASN A 21 -6.40 20.02 -17.50
N ASP A 22 -6.31 21.28 -17.06
CA ASP A 22 -6.37 22.45 -17.97
C ASP A 22 -5.25 22.45 -19.01
N ILE A 23 -4.13 21.79 -18.71
CA ILE A 23 -2.99 21.65 -19.62
C ILE A 23 -3.09 20.30 -20.33
N ALA A 24 -3.31 19.23 -19.56
CA ALA A 24 -3.20 17.85 -20.03
C ALA A 24 -4.39 17.37 -20.87
N VAL A 25 -5.55 18.01 -20.78
CA VAL A 25 -6.80 17.56 -21.41
C VAL A 25 -7.22 18.52 -22.52
N VAL A 26 -7.61 17.96 -23.66
CA VAL A 26 -8.22 18.66 -24.80
C VAL A 26 -9.55 17.97 -25.10
N ASP A 27 -10.65 18.72 -25.09
CA ASP A 27 -12.02 18.21 -25.35
C ASP A 27 -12.42 17.01 -24.47
N GLY A 28 -11.93 16.98 -23.22
CA GLY A 28 -12.23 15.90 -22.26
C GLY A 28 -11.36 14.65 -22.42
N VAL A 29 -10.42 14.64 -23.37
CA VAL A 29 -9.47 13.54 -23.60
C VAL A 29 -8.05 14.00 -23.26
N ASP A 30 -7.29 13.14 -22.62
CA ASP A 30 -5.88 13.42 -22.30
C ASP A 30 -5.03 13.46 -23.58
N ASP A 31 -4.21 14.51 -23.71
CA ASP A 31 -3.28 14.74 -24.80
C ASP A 31 -1.85 14.64 -24.26
N GLU A 32 -1.32 13.43 -24.27
CA GLU A 32 0.02 13.09 -23.78
C GLU A 32 1.13 13.84 -24.54
N PRO A 33 1.13 13.93 -25.90
CA PRO A 33 2.11 14.73 -26.63
C PRO A 33 2.12 16.21 -26.25
N LYS A 34 0.95 16.85 -26.10
CA LYS A 34 0.85 18.25 -25.66
C LYS A 34 1.43 18.43 -24.26
N SER A 35 1.15 17.49 -23.36
CA SER A 35 1.64 17.52 -21.99
C SER A 35 3.15 17.37 -21.93
N ILE A 36 3.72 16.45 -22.71
CA ILE A 36 5.17 16.26 -22.83
C ILE A 36 5.83 17.53 -23.37
N ALA A 37 5.31 18.12 -24.45
CA ALA A 37 5.85 19.36 -25.01
C ALA A 37 5.82 20.53 -23.99
N PHE A 38 4.76 20.62 -23.18
CA PHE A 38 4.69 21.59 -22.09
C PHE A 38 5.77 21.34 -21.04
N LEU A 39 5.92 20.09 -20.56
CA LEU A 39 6.92 19.73 -19.56
C LEU A 39 8.35 19.98 -20.04
N GLU A 40 8.66 19.64 -21.30
CA GLU A 40 9.93 19.95 -21.95
C GLU A 40 10.18 21.47 -22.03
N SER A 41 9.14 22.26 -22.30
CA SER A 41 9.26 23.73 -22.36
C SER A 41 9.61 24.39 -21.02
N LEU A 42 9.31 23.72 -19.89
CA LEU A 42 9.67 24.21 -18.57
C LEU A 42 11.16 24.06 -18.27
N ASN A 43 11.86 23.16 -18.97
CA ASN A 43 13.30 22.90 -18.82
C ASN A 43 13.72 22.72 -17.35
N ILE A 44 12.91 22.00 -16.57
CA ILE A 44 13.10 21.75 -15.12
C ILE A 44 14.07 20.60 -14.84
N VAL A 45 14.31 19.74 -15.83
CA VAL A 45 15.19 18.57 -15.80
C VAL A 45 15.94 18.51 -17.12
N GLU A 46 17.20 18.03 -17.09
CA GLU A 46 18.08 17.99 -18.27
C GLU A 46 18.15 16.57 -18.85
N GLY A 47 18.12 16.48 -20.18
CA GLY A 47 18.15 15.20 -20.91
C GLY A 47 16.87 14.39 -20.73
N GLY A 48 16.92 13.10 -21.05
CA GLY A 48 15.82 12.16 -20.78
C GLY A 48 14.56 12.36 -21.62
N THR A 49 13.47 11.71 -21.18
CA THR A 49 12.14 11.79 -21.78
C THR A 49 11.07 11.82 -20.70
N TRP A 50 9.91 12.37 -21.04
CA TRP A 50 8.73 12.34 -20.18
C TRP A 50 7.80 11.19 -20.59
N VAL A 51 7.36 10.41 -19.62
CA VAL A 51 6.44 9.30 -19.79
C VAL A 51 5.25 9.48 -18.86
N ARG A 52 4.03 9.38 -19.37
CA ARG A 52 2.84 9.53 -18.54
C ARG A 52 2.68 8.37 -17.55
N SER A 53 2.30 8.68 -16.33
CA SER A 53 2.07 7.76 -15.21
C SER A 53 0.62 7.88 -14.73
N SER A 54 0.11 6.86 -14.03
CA SER A 54 -1.20 6.90 -13.37
C SER A 54 -1.05 6.79 -11.87
N TYR A 55 -1.60 7.77 -11.15
CA TYR A 55 -1.71 7.70 -9.68
C TYR A 55 -2.52 6.48 -9.20
N ASN A 56 -3.50 6.05 -9.99
CA ASN A 56 -4.37 4.92 -9.68
C ASN A 56 -3.93 3.61 -10.38
N ASN A 57 -2.71 3.54 -10.92
CA ASN A 57 -2.17 2.36 -11.60
C ASN A 57 -2.98 1.89 -12.83
N ASN A 58 -3.73 2.80 -13.48
CA ASN A 58 -4.59 2.44 -14.62
C ASN A 58 -3.83 2.23 -15.95
N ILE A 59 -2.61 2.78 -16.07
CA ILE A 59 -1.74 2.63 -17.23
C ILE A 59 -0.32 2.33 -16.74
N ARG A 60 0.45 1.62 -17.57
CA ARG A 60 1.89 1.36 -17.36
C ARG A 60 2.21 0.67 -16.02
N GLY A 61 1.29 -0.21 -15.58
CA GLY A 61 1.45 -1.11 -14.44
C GLY A 61 1.28 -0.47 -13.06
N ARG A 62 1.98 0.64 -12.80
CA ARG A 62 1.95 1.32 -11.50
C ARG A 62 2.27 2.81 -11.59
N HIS A 63 1.97 3.52 -10.50
CA HIS A 63 2.40 4.89 -10.30
C HIS A 63 3.92 4.95 -10.17
N ALA A 64 4.56 5.54 -11.17
CA ALA A 64 5.99 5.82 -11.16
C ALA A 64 6.40 6.60 -9.90
N GLN A 65 7.55 6.23 -9.36
CA GLN A 65 8.25 6.85 -8.25
C GLN A 65 9.72 7.09 -8.66
N GLU A 66 10.37 8.05 -8.01
CA GLU A 66 11.80 8.28 -8.22
C GLU A 66 12.60 7.02 -7.86
N GLY A 67 13.53 6.63 -8.74
CA GLY A 67 14.30 5.38 -8.64
C GLY A 67 13.71 4.19 -9.40
N ASP A 68 12.46 4.25 -9.84
CA ASP A 68 11.86 3.19 -10.67
C ASP A 68 12.57 3.03 -12.02
N VAL A 69 12.45 1.84 -12.60
CA VAL A 69 12.93 1.54 -13.95
C VAL A 69 11.76 1.55 -14.91
N TYR A 70 11.82 2.36 -15.96
CA TYR A 70 10.85 2.31 -17.05
C TYR A 70 11.26 1.25 -18.09
N ASP A 71 10.45 0.22 -18.27
CA ASP A 71 10.66 -0.78 -19.32
C ASP A 71 9.84 -0.41 -20.56
N SER A 72 10.50 0.15 -21.57
CA SER A 72 9.85 0.55 -22.82
C SER A 72 9.38 -0.62 -23.68
N SER A 73 9.87 -1.85 -23.45
CA SER A 73 9.45 -3.03 -24.21
C SER A 73 8.09 -3.56 -23.73
N LEU A 74 7.82 -3.40 -22.43
CA LEU A 74 6.56 -3.77 -21.80
C LEU A 74 5.62 -2.57 -21.59
N ASP A 75 6.12 -1.35 -21.79
CA ASP A 75 5.43 -0.09 -21.49
C ASP A 75 4.95 -0.02 -20.03
N ILE A 76 5.84 -0.35 -19.07
CA ILE A 76 5.54 -0.31 -17.62
C ILE A 76 6.65 0.35 -16.79
N PHE A 77 6.28 0.87 -15.63
CA PHE A 77 7.22 1.22 -14.57
C PHE A 77 7.43 0.03 -13.64
N LYS A 78 8.69 -0.30 -13.34
CA LYS A 78 9.11 -1.41 -12.48
C LYS A 78 9.77 -0.87 -11.22
N MET A 79 9.48 -1.50 -10.09
CA MET A 79 10.30 -1.34 -8.89
C MET A 79 11.75 -1.73 -9.21
N PRO A 80 12.76 -0.99 -8.73
CA PRO A 80 14.13 -1.34 -9.00
C PRO A 80 14.53 -2.66 -8.31
N ASP A 81 15.58 -3.30 -8.82
CA ASP A 81 16.05 -4.61 -8.34
C ASP A 81 16.65 -4.55 -6.93
N ASP A 82 17.15 -3.39 -6.50
CA ASP A 82 17.77 -3.17 -5.19
C ASP A 82 16.75 -3.11 -4.04
N ILE A 83 15.46 -2.87 -4.33
CA ILE A 83 14.37 -2.93 -3.35
C ILE A 83 13.58 -4.24 -3.39
N LYS A 84 14.10 -5.25 -4.11
CA LYS A 84 13.52 -6.59 -4.12
C LYS A 84 13.39 -7.14 -2.69
N PRO A 85 12.17 -7.41 -2.18
CA PRO A 85 11.98 -7.75 -0.77
C PRO A 85 12.67 -9.04 -0.35
N PHE A 86 12.61 -10.07 -1.20
CA PHE A 86 13.23 -11.36 -0.95
C PHE A 86 13.76 -11.99 -2.24
N PRO A 87 14.81 -12.82 -2.19
CA PRO A 87 15.37 -13.50 -3.35
C PRO A 87 14.36 -14.32 -4.16
N SER A 88 13.43 -15.03 -3.51
CA SER A 88 12.41 -15.87 -4.15
C SER A 88 11.32 -15.10 -4.89
N TRP A 89 11.16 -13.80 -4.61
CA TRP A 89 10.12 -12.99 -5.23
C TRP A 89 10.44 -12.75 -6.70
N VAL A 90 9.41 -12.56 -7.51
CA VAL A 90 9.54 -12.37 -8.97
C VAL A 90 8.84 -11.08 -9.36
N MET A 91 9.39 -10.39 -10.36
CA MET A 91 8.79 -9.16 -10.87
C MET A 91 7.53 -9.52 -11.64
N ASN A 92 6.39 -8.95 -11.28
CA ASN A 92 5.20 -9.03 -12.10
C ASN A 92 5.32 -8.05 -13.27
N GLU A 93 5.53 -8.58 -14.47
CA GLU A 93 5.72 -7.81 -15.71
C GLU A 93 4.46 -7.06 -16.19
N THR A 94 3.32 -7.22 -15.53
CA THR A 94 2.10 -6.45 -15.79
C THR A 94 1.94 -5.27 -14.81
N THR A 95 2.31 -5.47 -13.54
CA THR A 95 2.08 -4.48 -12.49
C THR A 95 3.34 -3.71 -12.08
N GLY A 96 4.52 -4.25 -12.39
CA GLY A 96 5.81 -3.67 -12.00
C GLY A 96 6.15 -3.79 -10.53
N TYR A 97 5.40 -4.62 -9.76
CA TYR A 97 5.68 -4.92 -8.37
C TYR A 97 6.40 -6.27 -8.22
N TRP A 98 7.19 -6.39 -7.16
CA TRP A 98 7.70 -7.67 -6.70
C TRP A 98 6.58 -8.48 -6.06
N GLU A 99 6.40 -9.73 -6.49
CA GLU A 99 5.40 -10.66 -5.96
C GLU A 99 6.06 -11.92 -5.39
N ALA A 100 5.53 -12.39 -4.25
CA ALA A 100 5.90 -13.67 -3.69
C ALA A 100 5.49 -14.81 -4.65
N PRO A 101 6.23 -15.94 -4.67
CA PRO A 101 5.91 -17.09 -5.52
C PRO A 101 4.62 -17.81 -5.11
N VAL A 102 4.12 -17.55 -3.89
CA VAL A 102 2.87 -18.10 -3.35
C VAL A 102 1.95 -16.94 -2.97
N ALA A 103 0.66 -17.07 -3.28
CA ALA A 103 -0.36 -16.07 -2.98
C ALA A 103 -0.35 -15.67 -1.49
N GLU A 104 -0.46 -14.37 -1.24
CA GLU A 104 -0.45 -13.79 0.11
C GLU A 104 -1.56 -14.38 0.97
N THR A 105 -1.19 -14.79 2.18
CA THR A 105 -2.15 -15.11 3.24
C THR A 105 -2.34 -13.85 4.09
N PRO A 106 -3.53 -13.22 4.08
CA PRO A 106 -3.70 -11.93 4.74
C PRO A 106 -3.35 -12.00 6.22
N GLY A 107 -2.44 -11.11 6.65
CA GLY A 107 -1.96 -11.04 8.02
C GLY A 107 -0.78 -11.94 8.38
N TYR A 108 -0.35 -12.79 7.46
CA TYR A 108 0.82 -13.63 7.64
C TYR A 108 2.05 -12.88 7.13
N THR A 109 3.22 -13.27 7.61
CA THR A 109 4.51 -12.75 7.17
C THR A 109 5.22 -13.78 6.29
N TRP A 110 5.84 -13.33 5.19
CA TRP A 110 6.59 -14.22 4.32
C TRP A 110 7.82 -14.79 5.03
N ASN A 111 7.96 -16.11 5.04
CA ASN A 111 9.18 -16.79 5.48
C ASN A 111 9.95 -17.30 4.25
N GLU A 112 11.08 -16.65 3.94
CA GLU A 112 11.90 -16.97 2.78
C GLU A 112 12.54 -18.37 2.84
N ASP A 113 13.02 -18.78 4.02
CA ASP A 113 13.69 -20.07 4.19
C ASP A 113 12.71 -21.24 4.03
N ALA A 114 11.47 -21.05 4.48
CA ALA A 114 10.40 -22.05 4.37
C ALA A 114 9.65 -21.96 3.03
N GLY A 115 9.72 -20.82 2.33
CA GLY A 115 9.00 -20.59 1.07
C GLY A 115 7.48 -20.51 1.24
N GLU A 116 7.00 -20.05 2.40
CA GLU A 116 5.58 -19.99 2.73
C GLU A 116 5.24 -18.76 3.60
N TRP A 117 3.96 -18.39 3.61
CA TRP A 117 3.44 -17.39 4.53
C TRP A 117 3.23 -18.03 5.91
N GLN A 118 3.78 -17.40 6.95
CA GLN A 118 3.67 -17.87 8.33
C GLN A 118 2.90 -16.90 9.20
N GLN A 119 2.08 -17.46 10.08
CA GLN A 119 1.34 -16.67 11.05
C GLN A 119 2.35 -15.93 11.94
N PRO A 120 2.12 -14.64 12.25
CA PRO A 120 2.96 -13.93 13.21
C PRO A 120 3.02 -14.70 14.53
N PRO A 121 4.19 -14.74 15.19
CA PRO A 121 4.33 -15.47 16.45
C PRO A 121 3.36 -14.93 17.50
N GLN A 122 2.90 -15.80 18.38
CA GLN A 122 2.07 -15.39 19.51
C GLN A 122 2.87 -14.44 20.42
N PRO A 123 2.29 -13.31 20.87
CA PRO A 123 2.95 -12.42 21.80
C PRO A 123 3.21 -13.15 23.13
N GLU A 124 4.44 -13.08 23.64
CA GLU A 124 4.82 -13.74 24.89
C GLU A 124 4.09 -13.15 26.11
N ASP A 125 3.78 -11.85 26.07
CA ASP A 125 3.04 -11.15 27.13
C ASP A 125 1.54 -11.49 27.19
N PHE A 126 1.00 -12.10 26.12
CA PHE A 126 -0.43 -12.40 25.98
C PHE A 126 -0.69 -13.84 25.49
N PRO A 127 -0.32 -14.86 26.27
CA PRO A 127 -0.46 -16.27 25.86
C PRO A 127 -1.93 -16.73 25.71
N SER A 128 -2.89 -16.01 26.28
CA SER A 128 -4.32 -16.28 26.10
C SER A 128 -4.88 -15.77 24.76
N PHE A 129 -4.15 -14.87 24.07
CA PHE A 129 -4.65 -14.27 22.83
C PHE A 129 -4.73 -15.33 21.73
N THR A 130 -5.76 -15.22 20.91
CA THR A 130 -5.96 -16.08 19.74
C THR A 130 -5.80 -15.28 18.46
N TRP A 131 -5.30 -15.94 17.41
CA TRP A 131 -5.21 -15.33 16.09
C TRP A 131 -6.61 -15.21 15.49
N GLN A 132 -7.03 -13.98 15.19
CA GLN A 132 -8.37 -13.68 14.70
C GLN A 132 -8.31 -12.96 13.36
N THR A 133 -9.04 -13.47 12.37
CA THR A 133 -9.23 -12.82 11.06
C THR A 133 -10.55 -12.07 10.94
N HIS A 134 -11.35 -12.07 12.01
CA HIS A 134 -12.60 -11.33 12.13
C HIS A 134 -12.69 -10.74 13.55
N TRP A 135 -13.30 -9.58 13.67
CA TRP A 135 -13.76 -9.05 14.97
C TRP A 135 -14.86 -9.94 15.53
N GLN A 136 -15.09 -9.86 16.84
CA GLN A 136 -16.15 -10.66 17.49
C GLN A 136 -17.57 -10.28 16.99
N ASP A 137 -17.73 -9.10 16.38
CA ASP A 137 -18.96 -8.67 15.70
C ASP A 137 -19.11 -9.25 14.27
N GLY A 138 -18.14 -10.06 13.82
CA GLY A 138 -18.13 -10.70 12.50
C GLY A 138 -17.49 -9.87 11.38
N VAL A 139 -17.05 -8.64 11.64
CA VAL A 139 -16.38 -7.81 10.63
C VAL A 139 -14.99 -8.37 10.32
N LYS A 140 -14.67 -8.56 9.03
CA LYS A 140 -13.37 -9.06 8.59
C LYS A 140 -12.23 -8.13 9.04
N ARG A 141 -11.15 -8.72 9.57
CA ARG A 141 -9.86 -8.07 9.83
C ARG A 141 -8.90 -8.41 8.69
N PRO A 142 -8.58 -7.48 7.78
CA PRO A 142 -7.77 -7.78 6.61
C PRO A 142 -6.41 -8.41 6.95
N ASN A 143 -5.73 -7.94 7.99
CA ASN A 143 -4.38 -8.39 8.33
C ASN A 143 -4.34 -9.38 9.51
N GLY A 144 -5.50 -9.90 9.93
CA GLY A 144 -5.62 -10.61 11.20
C GLY A 144 -5.00 -9.86 12.38
N CYS A 145 -5.03 -10.45 13.57
CA CYS A 145 -4.20 -10.03 14.70
C CYS A 145 -4.40 -11.00 15.86
N TRP A 146 -3.45 -10.98 16.79
CA TRP A 146 -3.65 -11.53 18.11
C TRP A 146 -4.61 -10.65 18.91
N SER A 147 -5.64 -11.25 19.49
CA SER A 147 -6.64 -10.53 20.29
C SER A 147 -7.18 -11.40 21.41
N PRO A 148 -7.74 -10.80 22.47
CA PRO A 148 -8.44 -11.53 23.51
C PRO A 148 -9.51 -12.47 22.93
N PRO A 149 -9.65 -13.69 23.48
CA PRO A 149 -10.66 -14.64 23.04
C PRO A 149 -12.08 -14.19 23.40
N VAL A 150 -12.22 -13.25 24.32
CA VAL A 150 -13.50 -12.69 24.79
C VAL A 150 -13.72 -11.31 24.20
N ALA A 151 -14.94 -11.05 23.68
CA ALA A 151 -15.31 -9.74 23.15
C ALA A 151 -15.18 -8.64 24.20
N TYR A 152 -14.75 -7.46 23.77
CA TYR A 152 -14.66 -6.28 24.62
C TYR A 152 -16.06 -5.90 25.16
N PRO A 153 -16.26 -5.74 26.49
CA PRO A 153 -17.58 -5.52 27.08
C PRO A 153 -18.00 -4.05 27.11
N GLY A 154 -17.07 -3.11 26.91
CA GLY A 154 -17.36 -1.68 26.94
C GLY A 154 -18.16 -1.24 25.71
N THR A 155 -18.76 -0.05 25.81
CA THR A 155 -19.48 0.58 24.70
C THR A 155 -18.56 1.50 23.90
N TRP A 156 -18.85 1.66 22.62
CA TRP A 156 -18.13 2.57 21.74
C TRP A 156 -19.06 3.13 20.67
N GLU A 157 -18.69 4.30 20.18
CA GLU A 157 -19.30 4.95 19.04
C GLU A 157 -18.24 5.17 17.96
N TYR A 158 -18.68 5.29 16.71
CA TYR A 158 -17.82 5.70 15.62
C TYR A 158 -18.03 7.18 15.38
N GLU A 159 -16.96 7.96 15.51
CA GLU A 159 -16.95 9.37 15.09
C GLU A 159 -16.29 9.48 13.72
N ASP A 160 -16.80 10.36 12.87
CA ASP A 160 -16.21 10.66 11.57
C ASP A 160 -14.86 11.35 11.79
N GLY A 161 -13.77 10.68 11.43
CA GLY A 161 -12.43 11.24 11.46
C GLY A 161 -12.10 11.99 10.16
N ASP A 162 -11.01 12.76 10.19
CA ASP A 162 -10.44 13.36 8.98
C ASP A 162 -10.03 12.24 7.99
N ASN A 163 -10.35 12.43 6.70
CA ASN A 163 -10.09 11.50 5.58
C ASN A 163 -10.94 10.20 5.53
N ASP A 164 -12.26 10.29 5.72
CA ASP A 164 -13.23 9.18 5.49
C ASP A 164 -13.00 7.94 6.39
N GLY A 165 -12.13 8.08 7.40
CA GLY A 165 -11.84 7.07 8.39
C GLY A 165 -12.72 7.26 9.62
N LYS A 166 -13.52 6.25 9.97
CA LYS A 166 -14.26 6.26 11.24
C LYS A 166 -13.34 5.91 12.39
N THR A 167 -13.25 6.78 13.39
CA THR A 167 -12.50 6.52 14.62
C THR A 167 -13.43 5.89 15.65
N ARG A 168 -12.99 4.78 16.25
CA ARG A 168 -13.71 4.16 17.36
C ARG A 168 -13.41 4.92 18.65
N ILE A 169 -14.43 5.51 19.25
CA ILE A 169 -14.36 6.22 20.53
C ILE A 169 -15.11 5.40 21.56
N TYR A 170 -14.41 4.96 22.60
CA TYR A 170 -15.06 4.28 23.71
C TYR A 170 -15.92 5.27 24.50
N THR A 171 -17.18 4.92 24.67
CA THR A 171 -18.15 5.72 25.41
C THR A 171 -18.49 4.94 26.68
N GLY A 172 -18.36 5.55 27.86
CA GLY A 172 -18.60 4.88 29.14
C GLY A 172 -17.37 4.15 29.71
N THR A 173 -17.60 3.10 30.51
CA THR A 173 -16.54 2.37 31.23
C THR A 173 -15.58 1.69 30.25
N THR A 174 -14.28 1.93 30.45
CA THR A 174 -13.21 1.24 29.72
C THR A 174 -12.73 0.03 30.49
N TYR A 175 -12.16 -0.94 29.78
CA TYR A 175 -11.68 -2.18 30.37
C TYR A 175 -10.28 -2.52 29.83
N ALA A 176 -9.42 -3.01 30.69
CA ALA A 176 -8.15 -3.60 30.32
C ALA A 176 -8.28 -5.13 30.30
N TRP A 177 -7.56 -5.78 29.40
CA TRP A 177 -7.46 -7.24 29.43
C TRP A 177 -6.51 -7.66 30.57
N ASP A 178 -7.02 -8.45 31.51
CA ASP A 178 -6.21 -9.08 32.54
C ASP A 178 -5.87 -10.52 32.14
N GLU A 179 -4.58 -10.74 31.87
CA GLU A 179 -4.08 -12.03 31.40
C GLU A 179 -4.19 -13.12 32.46
N ALA A 180 -4.05 -12.78 33.74
CA ALA A 180 -4.09 -13.75 34.84
C ALA A 180 -5.49 -14.37 35.02
N SER A 181 -6.54 -13.56 34.88
CA SER A 181 -7.93 -14.01 34.94
C SER A 181 -8.51 -14.38 33.57
N THR A 182 -7.80 -14.08 32.47
CA THR A 182 -8.30 -14.20 31.10
C THR A 182 -9.64 -13.49 30.91
N SER A 183 -9.77 -12.29 31.46
CA SER A 183 -11.00 -11.52 31.47
C SER A 183 -10.77 -10.02 31.37
N TRP A 184 -11.82 -9.27 31.01
CA TRP A 184 -11.81 -7.82 30.99
C TRP A 184 -12.05 -7.26 32.39
N VAL A 185 -11.17 -6.38 32.86
CA VAL A 185 -11.26 -5.69 34.15
C VAL A 185 -11.50 -4.22 33.90
N GLU A 186 -12.48 -3.61 34.59
CA GLU A 186 -12.78 -2.18 34.47
C GLU A 186 -11.52 -1.34 34.81
N GLU A 187 -11.25 -0.34 33.99
CA GLU A 187 -10.24 0.68 34.28
C GLU A 187 -10.88 1.77 35.15
N GLU A 188 -10.19 2.18 36.21
CA GLU A 188 -10.61 3.25 37.13
C GLU A 188 -10.40 4.67 36.57
#